data_AF-A0A3N5YDW3-F1
#
_entry.id   AF-A0A3N5YDW3-F1
#
_cell.length_a   1.000
_cell.length_b   1.000
_cell.length_c   1.000
_cell.angle_alpha   90.00
_cell.angle_beta   90.00
_cell.angle_gamma   90.00
#
_symmetry.space_group_name_H-M   'P 1'
#
loop_
_entity.id
_entity.type
_entity.pdbx_description
1 polymer ?
#
loop_
_entity_poly.entity_id
_entity_poly.type
_entity_poly.pdbx_seq_one_letter_code
_entity_poly.pdbx_strand_id
1 'polypeptide(L)'
;MIFLSVVLLLTVTAHFMLYRFAVRWLEILHPAARGGLLVVCMLLSVSFIAAFFLLRWDENPLTIGFYKASAVWFALLVKLTLAVGAAWLVYGLLWVVGSTAIGFRMVGAVCVALGLGWAAFGFWSAFRPVTTHVGLALDHLPESWRGNTVVQLSDVHLGHFHRPSAMERLAERVNALSPDLVVITGDLFDGMIDGMPEFVPALSRLKARRGVFFVTGNHEVYAGQRRCLEMVKAAGIRVLHNEVVDIDGIALMGI
;
A
#
# COMPACT_ATOMS: atom_id res chain seq x y z
N MET A 1 17.03 15.96 1.47
CA MET A 1 16.59 17.00 2.43
C MET A 1 15.20 17.54 2.11
N ILE A 2 14.92 18.07 0.91
CA ILE A 2 13.62 18.67 0.55
C ILE A 2 12.44 17.70 0.77
N PHE A 3 12.54 16.46 0.29
CA PHE A 3 11.47 15.45 0.43
C PHE A 3 11.04 15.24 1.90
N LEU A 4 12.00 15.01 2.79
CA LEU A 4 11.72 14.74 4.21
C LEU A 4 11.06 15.95 4.89
N SER A 5 11.51 17.16 4.58
CA SER A 5 10.92 18.40 5.10
C SER A 5 9.47 18.58 4.64
N VAL A 6 9.16 18.25 3.38
CA VAL A 6 7.79 18.30 2.86
C VAL A 6 6.90 17.27 3.55
N VAL A 7 7.36 16.03 3.70
CA VAL A 7 6.60 14.99 4.40
C VAL A 7 6.32 15.39 5.85
N LEU A 8 7.32 15.89 6.57
CA LEU A 8 7.16 16.33 7.95
C LEU A 8 6.19 17.51 8.07
N LEU A 9 6.27 18.49 7.15
CA LEU A 9 5.33 19.61 7.12
C LEU A 9 3.89 19.12 6.92
N LEU A 10 3.68 18.19 5.98
CA LEU A 10 2.36 17.61 5.71
C LEU A 10 1.84 16.83 6.93
N THR A 11 2.66 15.99 7.56
CA THR A 11 2.22 15.21 8.73
C THR A 11 1.92 16.11 9.92
N VAL A 12 2.79 17.07 10.23
CA VAL A 12 2.55 18.03 11.32
C VAL A 12 1.28 18.83 11.07
N THR A 13 1.06 19.31 9.84
CA THR A 13 -0.15 20.06 9.46
C THR A 13 -1.41 19.21 9.62
N ALA A 14 -1.40 17.97 9.13
CA ALA A 14 -2.52 17.04 9.26
C ALA A 14 -2.86 16.76 10.73
N HIS A 15 -1.85 16.52 11.58
CA HIS A 15 -2.04 16.31 13.01
C HIS A 15 -2.55 17.57 13.71
N PHE A 16 -2.07 18.75 13.33
CA PHE A 16 -2.55 20.02 13.86
C PHE A 16 -4.02 20.28 13.46
N MET A 17 -4.42 19.93 12.23
CA MET A 17 -5.82 19.99 11.80
C MET A 17 -6.70 19.06 12.64
N LEU A 18 -6.28 17.81 12.86
CA LEU A 18 -7.00 16.86 13.73
C LEU A 18 -7.10 17.38 15.17
N TYR A 19 -6.02 17.94 15.72
CA TYR A 19 -6.03 18.58 17.04
C TYR A 19 -7.07 19.70 17.11
N ARG A 20 -7.06 20.63 16.16
CA ARG A 20 -7.99 21.77 16.09
C ARG A 20 -9.44 21.30 15.97
N PHE A 21 -9.68 20.29 15.14
CA PHE A 21 -10.98 19.68 14.98
C PHE A 21 -11.46 19.04 16.28
N ALA A 22 -10.63 18.19 16.91
CA ALA A 22 -10.97 17.48 18.14
C ALA A 22 -11.27 18.44 19.29
N VAL A 23 -10.45 19.49 19.49
CA VAL A 23 -10.69 20.49 20.54
C VAL A 23 -12.04 21.18 20.37
N ARG A 24 -12.41 21.54 19.13
CA ARG A 24 -13.69 22.19 18.83
C ARG A 24 -14.85 21.20 18.94
N TRP A 25 -14.70 20.00 18.39
CA TRP A 25 -15.76 19.01 18.26
C TRP A 25 -16.13 18.35 19.59
N LEU A 26 -15.12 18.07 20.44
CA LEU A 26 -15.28 17.49 21.77
C LEU A 26 -15.39 18.55 22.87
N GLU A 27 -15.40 19.83 22.51
CA GLU A 27 -15.49 20.97 23.45
C GLU A 27 -14.45 20.87 24.58
N ILE A 28 -13.20 20.54 24.24
CA ILE A 28 -12.13 20.42 25.23
C ILE A 28 -11.79 21.84 25.72
N LEU A 29 -12.24 22.21 26.92
CA LEU A 29 -12.04 23.55 27.48
C LEU A 29 -10.76 23.65 28.33
N HIS A 30 -10.42 22.58 29.06
CA HIS A 30 -9.34 22.60 30.05
C HIS A 30 -7.95 22.77 29.38
N PRO A 31 -7.14 23.78 29.77
CA PRO A 31 -5.85 24.06 29.15
C PRO A 31 -4.87 22.88 29.17
N ALA A 32 -4.80 22.14 30.28
CA ALA A 32 -3.91 20.98 30.38
C ALA A 32 -4.34 19.84 29.43
N ALA A 33 -5.65 19.67 29.20
CA ALA A 33 -6.15 18.66 28.27
C ALA A 33 -5.82 19.02 26.82
N ARG A 34 -5.94 20.31 26.46
CA ARG A 34 -5.49 20.81 25.15
C ARG A 34 -3.99 20.63 24.95
N GLY A 35 -3.19 20.98 25.96
CA GLY A 35 -1.74 20.80 25.94
C GLY A 35 -1.34 19.34 25.76
N GLY A 36 -1.95 18.44 26.53
CA GLY A 36 -1.71 16.99 26.42
C GLY A 36 -2.07 16.45 25.04
N LEU A 37 -3.24 16.80 24.50
CA LEU A 37 -3.65 16.36 23.16
C LEU A 37 -2.70 16.88 22.07
N LEU A 38 -2.26 18.14 22.16
CA LEU A 38 -1.31 18.71 21.22
C LEU A 38 0.03 17.94 21.25
N VAL A 39 0.56 17.64 22.43
CA VAL A 39 1.79 16.84 22.58
C VAL A 39 1.63 15.47 21.93
N VAL A 40 0.52 14.77 22.19
CA VAL A 40 0.23 13.47 21.57
C VAL A 40 0.19 13.59 20.04
N CYS A 41 -0.52 14.58 19.50
CA CYS A 41 -0.58 14.81 18.06
C CYS A 41 0.80 15.09 17.44
N MET A 42 1.67 15.85 18.13
CA MET A 42 3.02 16.14 17.66
C MET A 42 3.92 14.90 17.70
N LEU A 43 3.84 14.07 18.75
CA LEU A 43 4.56 12.79 18.82
C LEU A 43 4.12 11.83 17.70
N LEU A 44 2.82 11.74 17.44
CA LEU A 44 2.27 10.93 16.36
C LEU A 44 2.68 11.45 14.96
N SER A 45 2.93 12.74 14.81
CA SER A 45 3.34 13.34 13.53
C SER A 45 4.72 12.91 13.05
N VAL A 46 5.58 12.51 13.99
CA VAL A 46 6.94 12.02 13.71
C VAL A 46 7.07 10.50 13.83
N SER A 47 6.06 9.80 14.37
CA SER A 47 6.17 8.38 14.72
C SER A 47 6.42 7.48 13.50
N PHE A 48 5.76 7.73 12.36
CA PHE A 48 5.97 6.93 11.14
C PHE A 48 7.39 7.09 10.58
N ILE A 49 7.88 8.32 10.52
CA ILE A 49 9.25 8.61 10.05
C ILE A 49 10.25 7.96 11.01
N ALA A 50 10.07 8.15 12.32
CA ALA A 50 10.93 7.53 13.33
C ALA A 50 10.90 5.99 13.21
N ALA A 51 9.73 5.39 13.05
CA ALA A 51 9.58 3.95 12.92
C ALA A 51 10.30 3.40 11.67
N PHE A 52 10.23 4.10 10.55
CA PHE A 52 10.96 3.74 9.32
C PHE A 52 12.48 3.72 9.55
N PHE A 53 13.03 4.78 10.15
CA PHE A 53 14.48 4.83 10.44
C PHE A 53 14.91 3.80 11.48
N LEU A 54 14.12 3.59 12.53
CA LEU A 54 14.42 2.60 13.57
C LEU A 54 14.42 1.18 13.00
N LEU A 55 13.43 0.85 12.17
CA LEU A 55 13.37 -0.45 11.51
C LEU A 55 14.57 -0.66 10.58
N ARG A 56 15.01 0.38 9.87
CA ARG A 56 16.18 0.31 8.99
C ARG A 56 17.51 0.26 9.75
N TRP A 57 17.54 0.81 10.96
CA TRP A 57 18.71 0.76 11.83
C TRP A 57 18.87 -0.62 12.48
N ASP A 58 17.76 -1.19 12.96
CA ASP A 58 17.74 -2.51 13.61
C ASP A 58 16.40 -3.21 13.38
N GLU A 59 16.40 -4.27 12.57
CA GLU A 59 15.21 -5.07 12.27
C GLU A 59 15.00 -6.12 13.39
N ASN A 60 14.04 -5.84 14.28
CA ASN A 60 13.69 -6.72 15.39
C ASN A 60 12.17 -6.70 15.64
N PRO A 61 11.59 -7.62 16.45
CA PRO A 61 10.15 -7.68 16.68
C PRO A 61 9.52 -6.37 17.19
N LEU A 62 10.26 -5.57 17.96
CA LEU A 62 9.78 -4.28 18.48
C LEU A 62 9.73 -3.22 17.38
N THR A 63 10.80 -3.08 16.59
CA THR A 63 10.84 -2.10 15.49
C THR A 63 9.86 -2.47 14.38
N ILE A 64 9.69 -3.76 14.09
CA ILE A 64 8.65 -4.27 13.18
C ILE A 64 7.25 -3.93 13.71
N GLY A 65 6.99 -4.19 14.99
CA GLY A 65 5.71 -3.86 15.63
C GLY A 65 5.41 -2.36 15.57
N PHE A 66 6.41 -1.54 15.90
CA PHE A 66 6.28 -0.08 15.88
C PHE A 66 6.07 0.48 14.46
N TYR A 67 6.78 -0.06 13.46
CA TYR A 67 6.58 0.29 12.05
C TYR A 67 5.17 -0.06 11.59
N LYS A 68 4.69 -1.29 11.86
CA LYS A 68 3.34 -1.71 11.47
C LYS A 68 2.26 -0.83 12.12
N ALA A 69 2.38 -0.57 13.42
CA ALA A 69 1.45 0.30 14.13
C ALA A 69 1.47 1.73 13.56
N SER A 70 2.66 2.27 13.30
CA SER A 70 2.81 3.62 12.75
C SER A 70 2.33 3.74 11.31
N ALA A 71 2.49 2.69 10.49
CA ALA A 71 1.98 2.65 9.12
C ALA A 71 0.45 2.58 9.08
N VAL A 72 -0.18 1.78 9.95
CA VAL A 72 -1.64 1.75 10.12
C VAL A 72 -2.15 3.11 10.61
N TRP A 73 -1.45 3.72 11.57
CA TRP A 73 -1.75 5.08 12.03
C TRP A 73 -1.65 6.11 10.90
N PHE A 74 -0.60 6.05 10.09
CA PHE A 74 -0.40 6.98 8.98
C PHE A 74 -1.50 6.85 7.91
N ALA A 75 -1.92 5.63 7.58
CA ALA A 75 -3.06 5.40 6.70
C ALA A 75 -4.35 5.98 7.28
N LEU A 76 -4.59 5.79 8.58
CA LEU A 76 -5.74 6.34 9.30
C LEU A 76 -5.72 7.88 9.33
N LEU A 77 -4.56 8.50 9.59
CA LEU A 77 -4.34 9.94 9.58
C LEU A 77 -4.82 10.57 8.27
N VAL A 78 -4.45 9.99 7.12
CA VAL A 78 -4.88 10.49 5.81
C VAL A 78 -6.41 10.48 5.70
N LYS A 79 -7.06 9.38 6.08
CA LYS A 79 -8.53 9.26 6.01
C LYS A 79 -9.24 10.21 6.97
N LEU A 80 -8.74 10.35 8.20
CA LEU A 80 -9.29 11.27 9.18
C LEU A 80 -9.09 12.74 8.77
N THR A 81 -7.95 13.08 8.16
CA THR A 81 -7.69 14.44 7.68
C THR A 81 -8.65 14.83 6.56
N LEU A 82 -8.88 13.91 5.61
CA LEU A 82 -9.89 14.12 4.56
C LEU A 82 -11.31 14.25 5.15
N ALA A 83 -11.66 13.40 6.12
CA ALA A 83 -12.95 13.46 6.79
C ALA A 83 -13.17 14.77 7.55
N VAL A 84 -12.15 15.26 8.27
CA VAL A 84 -12.20 16.54 8.98
C VAL A 84 -12.27 17.72 8.01
N GLY A 85 -11.51 17.68 6.91
CA GLY A 85 -11.62 18.67 5.84
C GLY A 85 -13.02 18.71 5.24
N ALA A 86 -13.62 17.55 4.97
CA ALA A 86 -15.00 17.45 4.50
C ALA A 86 -16.00 17.98 5.54
N ALA A 87 -15.80 17.72 6.83
CA ALA A 87 -16.67 18.23 7.89
C ALA A 87 -16.67 19.76 7.94
N TRP A 88 -15.49 20.39 7.84
CA TRP A 88 -15.39 21.84 7.77
C TRP A 88 -16.01 22.41 6.50
N LEU A 89 -15.81 21.77 5.35
CA LEU A 89 -16.42 22.19 4.09
C LEU A 89 -17.95 22.14 4.16
N VAL A 90 -18.52 21.00 4.56
CA VAL A 90 -19.97 20.81 4.68
C VAL A 90 -20.56 21.81 5.68
N TYR A 91 -19.94 21.96 6.85
CA TYR A 91 -20.43 22.92 7.85
C TYR A 91 -20.31 24.37 7.37
N GLY A 92 -19.24 24.73 6.65
CA GLY A 92 -19.07 26.03 6.03
C GLY A 92 -20.15 26.32 4.98
N LEU A 93 -20.49 25.34 4.14
CA LEU A 93 -21.57 25.45 3.16
C LEU A 93 -22.94 25.63 3.82
N LEU A 94 -23.23 24.85 4.87
CA LEU A 94 -24.46 24.99 5.65
C LEU A 94 -24.60 26.41 6.23
N TRP A 95 -23.50 26.96 6.74
CA TRP A 95 -23.46 28.33 7.23
C TRP A 95 -23.71 29.37 6.12
N VAL A 96 -23.10 29.21 4.95
CA VAL A 96 -23.29 30.11 3.79
C VAL A 96 -24.75 30.13 3.31
N VAL A 97 -25.43 28.98 3.31
CA VAL A 97 -26.86 28.90 2.92
C VAL A 97 -27.81 29.26 4.06
N GLY A 98 -27.30 29.72 5.21
CA GLY A 98 -28.11 30.13 6.36
C GLY A 98 -28.76 28.98 7.12
N SER A 99 -28.33 27.73 6.90
CA SER A 99 -28.88 26.57 7.59
C SER A 99 -28.27 26.41 8.98
N THR A 100 -29.11 26.46 10.01
CA THR A 100 -28.76 26.19 11.41
C THR A 100 -29.28 24.85 11.91
N ALA A 101 -30.03 24.13 11.06
CA ALA A 101 -30.68 22.87 11.43
C ALA A 101 -29.69 21.74 11.77
N ILE A 102 -28.46 21.82 11.25
CA ILE A 102 -27.44 20.78 11.38
C ILE A 102 -26.23 21.36 12.13
N GLY A 103 -26.03 20.92 13.38
CA GLY A 103 -24.91 21.34 14.21
C GLY A 103 -23.56 20.73 13.79
N PHE A 104 -22.46 21.46 14.05
CA PHE A 104 -21.10 21.00 13.76
C PHE A 104 -20.76 19.63 14.38
N ARG A 105 -21.33 19.32 15.56
CA ARG A 105 -21.14 18.04 16.23
C ARG A 105 -21.68 16.87 15.40
N MET A 106 -22.85 17.03 14.79
CA MET A 106 -23.47 16.00 13.95
C MET A 106 -22.69 15.83 12.64
N VAL A 107 -22.33 16.94 11.97
CA VAL A 107 -21.49 16.89 10.75
C VAL A 107 -20.17 16.18 11.05
N GLY A 108 -19.50 16.59 12.13
CA GLY A 108 -18.24 15.98 12.55
C GLY A 108 -18.37 14.49 12.85
N ALA A 109 -19.43 14.06 13.55
CA ALA A 109 -19.68 12.66 13.85
C ALA A 109 -19.86 11.82 12.58
N VAL A 110 -20.68 12.30 11.64
CA VAL A 110 -20.92 11.62 10.37
C VAL A 110 -19.64 11.51 9.56
N CYS A 111 -18.90 12.61 9.39
CA CYS A 111 -17.66 12.59 8.62
C CYS A 111 -16.58 11.69 9.25
N VAL A 112 -16.40 11.74 10.57
CA VAL A 112 -15.44 10.86 11.26
C VAL A 112 -15.87 9.40 11.12
N ALA A 113 -17.16 9.08 11.30
CA ALA A 113 -17.66 7.72 11.11
C ALA A 113 -17.42 7.20 9.68
N LEU A 114 -17.66 8.03 8.67
CA LEU A 114 -17.37 7.69 7.27
C LEU A 114 -15.86 7.53 7.02
N GLY A 115 -15.02 8.38 7.60
CA GLY A 115 -13.57 8.29 7.51
C GLY A 115 -13.02 7.00 8.13
N LEU A 116 -13.51 6.63 9.31
CA LEU A 116 -13.18 5.38 9.98
C LEU A 116 -13.69 4.16 9.19
N GLY A 117 -14.93 4.22 8.70
CA GLY A 117 -15.51 3.18 7.85
C GLY A 117 -14.70 2.98 6.57
N TRP A 118 -14.26 4.06 5.94
CA TRP A 118 -13.40 3.99 4.75
C TRP A 118 -12.02 3.41 5.06
N ALA A 119 -11.40 3.79 6.18
CA ALA A 119 -10.14 3.21 6.62
C ALA A 119 -10.27 1.69 6.87
N ALA A 120 -11.33 1.27 7.58
CA ALA A 120 -11.62 -0.13 7.86
C ALA A 120 -11.88 -0.93 6.57
N PHE A 121 -12.69 -0.39 5.65
CA PHE A 121 -12.94 -1.00 4.34
C PHE A 121 -11.66 -1.12 3.52
N GLY A 122 -10.83 -0.07 3.48
CA GLY A 122 -9.55 -0.08 2.79
C GLY A 122 -8.61 -1.15 3.33
N PHE A 123 -8.50 -1.27 4.65
CA PHE A 123 -7.71 -2.32 5.29
C PHE A 123 -8.24 -3.71 4.96
N TRP A 124 -9.55 -3.93 5.04
CA TRP A 124 -10.17 -5.20 4.68
C TRP A 124 -9.95 -5.57 3.21
N SER A 125 -10.07 -4.59 2.30
CA SER A 125 -9.86 -4.77 0.86
C SER A 125 -8.41 -5.09 0.52
N ALA A 126 -7.43 -4.48 1.22
CA ALA A 126 -6.01 -4.70 0.96
C ALA A 126 -5.57 -6.16 1.17
N PHE A 127 -6.22 -6.89 2.08
CA PHE A 127 -5.94 -8.31 2.32
C PHE A 127 -6.80 -9.28 1.49
N ARG A 128 -7.63 -8.76 0.57
CA ARG A 128 -8.53 -9.56 -0.27
C ARG A 128 -8.39 -9.17 -1.74
N PRO A 129 -7.32 -9.62 -2.41
CA PRO A 129 -7.17 -9.37 -3.84
C PRO A 129 -8.37 -9.95 -4.59
N VAL A 130 -8.84 -9.27 -5.63
CA VAL A 130 -9.92 -9.75 -6.51
C VAL A 130 -9.33 -10.04 -7.88
N THR A 131 -9.77 -11.13 -8.51
CA THR A 131 -9.36 -11.46 -9.87
C THR A 131 -10.22 -10.67 -10.85
N THR A 132 -9.58 -9.85 -11.67
CA THR A 132 -10.25 -9.08 -12.74
C THR A 132 -9.91 -9.69 -14.08
N HIS A 133 -10.93 -9.99 -14.88
CA HIS A 133 -10.75 -10.53 -16.23
C HIS A 133 -10.88 -9.41 -17.26
N VAL A 134 -9.87 -9.25 -18.11
CA VAL A 134 -9.83 -8.28 -19.20
C VAL A 134 -9.67 -9.03 -20.51
N GLY A 135 -10.68 -8.95 -21.38
CA GLY A 135 -10.59 -9.51 -22.73
C GLY A 135 -9.80 -8.58 -23.64
N LEU A 136 -8.70 -9.06 -24.20
CA LEU A 136 -7.87 -8.31 -25.16
C LEU A 136 -8.19 -8.76 -26.58
N ALA A 137 -8.75 -7.87 -27.39
CA ALA A 137 -8.91 -8.06 -28.82
C ALA A 137 -7.69 -7.46 -29.53
N LEU A 138 -6.76 -8.31 -29.96
CA LEU A 138 -5.55 -7.91 -30.67
C LEU A 138 -5.63 -8.37 -32.13
N ASP A 139 -5.54 -7.44 -33.07
CA ASP A 139 -5.74 -7.70 -34.51
C ASP A 139 -4.71 -8.68 -35.10
N HIS A 140 -3.49 -8.65 -34.55
CA HIS A 140 -2.36 -9.46 -35.00
C HIS A 140 -1.95 -10.51 -33.96
N LEU A 141 -2.90 -11.00 -33.16
CA LEU A 141 -2.62 -12.06 -32.20
C LEU A 141 -2.26 -13.37 -32.93
N PRO A 142 -1.08 -13.96 -32.68
CA PRO A 142 -0.74 -15.27 -33.25
C PRO A 142 -1.79 -16.32 -32.87
N GLU A 143 -2.04 -17.29 -33.77
CA GLU A 143 -3.03 -18.35 -33.52
C GLU A 143 -2.71 -19.15 -32.26
N SER A 144 -1.43 -19.36 -31.96
CA SER A 144 -0.92 -20.00 -30.75
C SER A 144 -1.38 -19.33 -29.45
N TRP A 145 -1.82 -18.07 -29.52
CA TRP A 145 -2.28 -17.25 -28.40
C TRP A 145 -3.79 -17.07 -28.29
N ARG A 146 -4.56 -17.56 -29.26
CA ARG A 146 -6.02 -17.48 -29.21
C ARG A 146 -6.57 -18.35 -28.08
N GLY A 147 -7.29 -17.73 -27.14
CA GLY A 147 -7.88 -18.41 -25.99
C GLY A 147 -6.91 -18.66 -24.82
N ASN A 148 -5.67 -18.17 -24.92
CA ASN A 148 -4.72 -18.25 -23.81
C ASN A 148 -4.98 -17.19 -22.75
N THR A 149 -4.56 -17.49 -21.52
CA THR A 149 -4.70 -16.60 -20.36
C THR A 149 -3.33 -16.12 -19.87
N VAL A 150 -3.18 -14.80 -19.75
CA VAL A 150 -2.04 -14.17 -19.07
C VAL A 150 -2.51 -13.67 -17.71
N VAL A 151 -1.78 -14.02 -16.65
CA VAL A 151 -1.98 -13.45 -15.32
C VAL A 151 -0.90 -12.41 -15.07
N GLN A 152 -1.34 -11.16 -14.84
CA GLN A 152 -0.47 -10.08 -14.40
C GLN A 152 -0.56 -9.93 -12.88
N LEU A 153 0.59 -9.86 -12.23
CA LEU A 153 0.75 -9.47 -10.83
C LEU A 153 1.58 -8.17 -10.77
N SER A 154 1.23 -7.27 -9.87
CA SER A 154 1.98 -6.04 -9.56
C SER A 154 1.75 -5.72 -8.10
N ASP A 155 2.65 -4.96 -7.48
CA ASP A 155 2.45 -4.37 -6.15
C ASP A 155 2.07 -5.43 -5.10
N VAL A 156 2.77 -6.56 -5.13
CA VAL A 156 2.57 -7.63 -4.15
C VAL A 156 3.15 -7.23 -2.79
N HIS A 157 4.23 -6.43 -2.79
CA HIS A 157 4.86 -5.86 -1.59
C HIS A 157 5.15 -6.90 -0.50
N LEU A 158 5.83 -7.98 -0.87
CA LEU A 158 6.27 -9.02 0.06
C LEU A 158 7.21 -8.44 1.12
N GLY A 159 6.90 -8.69 2.40
CA GLY A 159 7.60 -8.08 3.54
C GLY A 159 6.86 -8.28 4.87
N HIS A 160 6.94 -7.30 5.76
CA HIS A 160 6.37 -7.42 7.13
C HIS A 160 4.83 -7.49 7.18
N PHE A 161 4.15 -6.98 6.15
CA PHE A 161 2.69 -7.10 5.99
C PHE A 161 2.30 -8.36 5.21
N HIS A 162 2.95 -8.61 4.07
CA HIS A 162 2.72 -9.80 3.23
C HIS A 162 3.85 -10.82 3.42
N ARG A 163 3.64 -11.75 4.36
CA ARG A 163 4.55 -12.85 4.69
C ARG A 163 4.50 -13.99 3.66
N PRO A 164 5.42 -14.98 3.71
CA PRO A 164 5.43 -16.09 2.74
C PRO A 164 4.07 -16.80 2.58
N SER A 165 3.31 -17.00 3.65
CA SER A 165 1.97 -17.60 3.57
C SER A 165 0.96 -16.79 2.73
N ALA A 166 1.12 -15.46 2.65
CA ALA A 166 0.31 -14.63 1.76
C ALA A 166 0.67 -14.88 0.29
N MET A 167 1.96 -15.03 -0.01
CA MET A 167 2.44 -15.38 -1.35
C MET A 167 2.00 -16.79 -1.75
N GLU A 168 2.01 -17.76 -0.83
CA GLU A 168 1.52 -19.13 -1.10
C GLU A 168 0.04 -19.11 -1.50
N ARG A 169 -0.81 -18.41 -0.74
CA ARG A 169 -2.24 -18.25 -1.08
C ARG A 169 -2.43 -17.52 -2.42
N LEU A 170 -1.59 -16.54 -2.73
CA LEU A 170 -1.61 -15.87 -4.02
C LEU A 170 -1.25 -16.84 -5.15
N ALA A 171 -0.20 -17.62 -4.99
CA ALA A 171 0.22 -18.63 -5.97
C ALA A 171 -0.85 -19.69 -6.19
N GLU A 172 -1.53 -20.16 -5.14
CA GLU A 172 -2.67 -21.09 -5.26
C GLU A 172 -3.79 -20.51 -6.12
N ARG A 173 -4.15 -19.25 -5.90
CA ARG A 173 -5.18 -18.55 -6.69
C ARG A 173 -4.76 -18.35 -8.14
N VAL A 174 -3.50 -17.97 -8.38
CA VAL A 174 -2.95 -17.82 -9.73
C VAL A 174 -2.96 -19.16 -10.46
N ASN A 175 -2.46 -20.22 -9.82
CA ASN A 175 -2.40 -21.55 -10.42
C ASN A 175 -3.79 -22.14 -10.71
N ALA A 176 -4.81 -21.81 -9.90
CA ALA A 176 -6.19 -22.22 -10.15
C ALA A 176 -6.77 -21.64 -11.46
N LEU A 177 -6.20 -20.53 -11.96
CA LEU A 177 -6.56 -19.96 -13.27
C LEU A 177 -5.92 -20.74 -14.44
N SER A 178 -5.03 -21.70 -14.16
CA SER A 178 -4.26 -22.45 -15.16
C SER A 178 -3.60 -21.56 -16.23
N PRO A 179 -2.85 -20.51 -15.84
CA PRO A 179 -2.37 -19.51 -16.77
C PRO A 179 -1.37 -20.08 -17.77
N ASP A 180 -1.43 -19.56 -18.99
CA ASP A 180 -0.44 -19.82 -20.02
C ASP A 180 0.86 -19.05 -19.74
N LEU A 181 0.75 -17.84 -19.19
CA LEU A 181 1.88 -16.97 -18.86
C LEU A 181 1.57 -16.22 -17.56
N VAL A 182 2.57 -16.09 -16.68
CA VAL A 182 2.50 -15.17 -15.54
C VAL A 182 3.56 -14.09 -15.73
N VAL A 183 3.15 -12.83 -15.57
CA VAL A 183 4.05 -11.67 -15.59
C VAL A 183 3.92 -10.90 -14.28
N ILE A 184 5.04 -10.63 -13.62
CA ILE A 184 5.14 -9.82 -12.41
C ILE A 184 5.75 -8.48 -12.81
N THR A 185 4.97 -7.42 -12.77
CA THR A 185 5.30 -6.11 -13.35
C THR A 185 5.81 -5.09 -12.33
N GLY A 186 6.67 -5.54 -11.41
CA GLY A 186 7.32 -4.70 -10.41
C GLY A 186 6.71 -4.75 -9.01
N ASP A 187 7.41 -4.14 -8.07
CA ASP A 187 7.03 -3.98 -6.66
C ASP A 187 6.60 -5.31 -6.01
N LEU A 188 7.42 -6.34 -6.23
CA LEU A 188 7.23 -7.67 -5.66
C LEU A 188 7.64 -7.69 -4.19
N PHE A 189 8.67 -6.93 -3.81
CA PHE A 189 9.17 -6.86 -2.43
C PHE A 189 8.99 -5.46 -1.86
N ASP A 190 8.77 -5.37 -0.55
CA ASP A 190 8.83 -4.11 0.19
C ASP A 190 10.30 -3.76 0.54
N GLY A 191 10.57 -2.48 0.81
CA GLY A 191 11.90 -1.88 1.01
C GLY A 191 12.76 -2.44 2.16
N MET A 192 12.23 -3.39 2.94
CA MET A 192 12.81 -3.93 4.17
C MET A 192 13.01 -5.43 3.99
N ILE A 193 14.28 -5.85 3.84
CA ILE A 193 14.59 -7.14 3.23
C ILE A 193 15.41 -8.12 4.10
N ASP A 194 15.58 -7.94 5.40
CA ASP A 194 16.53 -8.83 6.11
C ASP A 194 16.03 -10.28 6.23
N GLY A 195 14.72 -10.51 6.12
CA GLY A 195 14.06 -11.83 6.01
C GLY A 195 13.78 -12.34 4.59
N MET A 196 14.66 -12.13 3.61
CA MET A 196 14.33 -12.44 2.21
C MET A 196 14.23 -13.94 1.82
N PRO A 197 15.16 -14.83 2.22
CA PRO A 197 15.19 -16.21 1.70
C PRO A 197 13.92 -17.03 1.97
N GLU A 198 13.12 -16.70 2.98
CA GLU A 198 11.85 -17.37 3.28
C GLU A 198 10.78 -17.23 2.19
N PHE A 199 10.91 -16.24 1.30
CA PHE A 199 9.94 -16.03 0.22
C PHE A 199 10.20 -16.91 -1.00
N VAL A 200 11.43 -17.40 -1.20
CA VAL A 200 11.80 -18.20 -2.38
C VAL A 200 10.91 -19.44 -2.56
N PRO A 201 10.65 -20.27 -1.52
CA PRO A 201 9.77 -21.43 -1.65
C PRO A 201 8.32 -21.06 -1.98
N ALA A 202 7.83 -19.90 -1.52
CA ALA A 202 6.48 -19.45 -1.81
C ALA A 202 6.35 -18.93 -3.25
N LEU A 203 7.38 -18.20 -3.73
CA LEU A 203 7.46 -17.70 -5.10
C LEU A 203 7.57 -18.83 -6.12
N SER A 204 8.36 -19.87 -5.84
CA SER A 204 8.55 -21.02 -6.75
C SER A 204 7.29 -21.86 -6.95
N ARG A 205 6.23 -21.62 -6.17
CA ARG A 205 4.92 -22.25 -6.38
C ARG A 205 4.16 -21.66 -7.56
N LEU A 206 4.52 -20.47 -8.07
CA LEU A 206 3.88 -19.91 -9.26
C LEU A 206 4.15 -20.79 -10.48
N LYS A 207 3.10 -21.19 -11.17
CA LYS A 207 3.17 -22.07 -12.34
C LYS A 207 2.43 -21.43 -13.50
N ALA A 208 3.07 -21.43 -14.66
CA ALA A 208 2.46 -21.10 -15.95
C ALA A 208 3.09 -21.98 -17.03
N ARG A 209 2.31 -22.29 -18.08
CA ARG A 209 2.77 -23.19 -19.16
C ARG A 209 4.00 -22.67 -19.89
N ARG A 210 4.06 -21.36 -20.13
CA ARG A 210 5.14 -20.64 -20.84
C ARG A 210 6.12 -19.96 -19.88
N GLY A 211 5.96 -20.18 -18.58
CA GLY A 211 6.84 -19.65 -17.54
C GLY A 211 6.31 -18.42 -16.82
N VAL A 212 7.11 -17.97 -15.85
CA VAL A 212 6.84 -16.82 -14.99
C VAL A 212 7.95 -15.80 -15.24
N PHE A 213 7.56 -14.56 -15.54
CA PHE A 213 8.48 -13.47 -15.87
C PHE A 213 8.35 -12.34 -14.86
N PHE A 214 9.45 -11.62 -14.64
CA PHE A 214 9.53 -10.53 -13.69
C PHE A 214 10.31 -9.35 -14.25
N VAL A 215 9.82 -8.14 -14.01
CA VAL A 215 10.55 -6.87 -14.19
C VAL A 215 10.57 -6.11 -12.87
N THR A 216 11.60 -5.29 -12.65
CA THR A 216 11.77 -4.53 -11.40
C THR A 216 10.85 -3.31 -11.35
N GLY A 217 10.29 -3.04 -10.18
CA GLY A 217 9.71 -1.75 -9.83
C GLY A 217 10.69 -0.87 -9.06
N ASN A 218 10.19 0.23 -8.49
CA ASN A 218 11.01 1.14 -7.69
C ASN A 218 11.33 0.56 -6.31
N HIS A 219 10.47 -0.31 -5.76
CA HIS A 219 10.75 -0.90 -4.45
C HIS A 219 11.96 -1.82 -4.47
N GLU A 220 12.16 -2.61 -5.53
CA GLU A 220 13.39 -3.43 -5.65
C GLU A 220 14.66 -2.58 -5.63
N VAL A 221 14.63 -1.38 -6.24
CA VAL A 221 15.76 -0.45 -6.24
C VAL A 221 16.05 0.08 -4.83
N TYR A 222 15.01 0.46 -4.09
CA TYR A 222 15.15 1.01 -2.72
C TYR A 222 15.62 -0.04 -1.71
N ALA A 223 15.22 -1.27 -1.94
CA ALA A 223 15.45 -2.40 -1.07
C ALA A 223 16.85 -3.02 -1.31
N GLY A 224 17.33 -3.00 -2.55
CA GLY A 224 18.61 -3.56 -2.96
C GLY A 224 18.46 -4.50 -4.15
N GLN A 225 18.36 -3.92 -5.34
CA GLN A 225 17.93 -4.60 -6.57
C GLN A 225 18.63 -5.94 -6.81
N ARG A 226 19.96 -6.00 -6.65
CA ARG A 226 20.73 -7.22 -6.88
C ARG A 226 20.22 -8.41 -6.04
N ARG A 227 19.95 -8.19 -4.75
CA ARG A 227 19.46 -9.23 -3.83
C ARG A 227 18.05 -9.67 -4.23
N CYS A 228 17.18 -8.72 -4.60
CA CYS A 228 15.85 -9.03 -5.13
C CYS A 228 15.91 -9.91 -6.37
N LEU A 229 16.76 -9.55 -7.34
CA LEU A 229 16.91 -10.31 -8.58
C LEU A 229 17.49 -11.71 -8.36
N GLU A 230 18.50 -11.85 -7.49
CA GLU A 230 19.07 -13.15 -7.12
C GLU A 230 17.99 -14.08 -6.57
N MET A 231 17.07 -13.57 -5.75
CA MET A 231 15.98 -14.37 -5.20
C MET A 231 14.89 -14.73 -6.19
N VAL A 232 14.48 -13.78 -7.04
CA VAL A 232 13.50 -14.06 -8.10
C VAL A 232 14.03 -15.17 -9.00
N LYS A 233 15.32 -15.10 -9.36
CA LYS A 233 16.01 -16.16 -10.10
C LYS A 233 16.07 -17.48 -9.33
N ALA A 234 16.37 -17.45 -8.03
CA ALA A 234 16.38 -18.64 -7.19
C ALA A 234 15.00 -19.31 -7.07
N ALA A 235 13.91 -18.55 -7.23
CA ALA A 235 12.55 -19.07 -7.30
C ALA A 235 12.19 -19.68 -8.67
N GLY A 236 13.09 -19.65 -9.65
CA GLY A 236 12.86 -20.15 -11.00
C GLY A 236 12.10 -19.17 -11.90
N ILE A 237 12.01 -17.89 -11.51
CA ILE A 237 11.31 -16.85 -12.27
C ILE A 237 12.32 -16.13 -13.18
N ARG A 238 11.97 -15.94 -14.46
CA ARG A 238 12.83 -15.27 -15.43
C ARG A 238 12.73 -13.75 -15.26
N VAL A 239 13.85 -13.14 -14.86
CA VAL A 239 13.99 -11.68 -14.82
C VAL A 239 14.24 -11.17 -16.23
N LEU A 240 13.45 -10.20 -16.67
CA LEU A 240 13.71 -9.41 -17.88
C LEU A 240 14.24 -8.04 -17.45
N HIS A 241 15.38 -7.62 -18.00
CA HIS A 241 16.00 -6.33 -17.69
C HIS A 241 16.62 -5.75 -18.95
N ASN A 242 15.93 -4.79 -19.55
CA ASN A 242 16.20 -4.31 -20.92
C ASN A 242 16.36 -5.47 -21.92
N GLU A 243 15.42 -6.42 -21.85
CA GLU A 243 15.44 -7.66 -22.63
C GLU A 243 14.09 -7.88 -23.34
N VAL A 244 14.16 -8.43 -24.54
CA VAL A 244 12.99 -8.89 -25.30
C VAL A 244 13.11 -10.40 -25.49
N VAL A 245 12.00 -11.10 -25.25
CA VAL A 245 11.89 -12.55 -25.43
C VAL A 245 10.70 -12.86 -26.31
N ASP A 246 10.90 -13.69 -27.33
CA ASP A 246 9.79 -14.24 -28.11
C ASP A 246 9.17 -15.42 -27.34
N ILE A 247 7.84 -15.36 -27.17
CA ILE A 247 7.04 -16.43 -26.60
C ILE A 247 5.96 -16.80 -27.64
N ASP A 248 6.25 -17.81 -28.45
CA ASP A 248 5.38 -18.33 -29.51
C ASP A 248 4.86 -17.23 -30.46
N GLY A 249 5.74 -16.30 -30.88
CA GLY A 249 5.39 -15.21 -31.79
C GLY A 249 4.86 -13.94 -31.11
N ILE A 250 4.83 -13.87 -29.77
CA ILE A 250 4.63 -12.63 -29.01
C ILE A 250 5.96 -12.17 -28.43
N ALA A 251 6.35 -10.93 -28.73
CA ALA A 251 7.49 -10.28 -28.09
C ALA A 251 7.10 -9.79 -26.68
N LEU A 252 7.63 -10.43 -25.64
CA LEU A 252 7.55 -9.99 -24.27
C LEU A 252 8.77 -9.11 -23.95
N MET A 253 8.53 -7.83 -23.64
CA MET A 253 9.58 -6.85 -23.37
C MET A 253 9.61 -6.48 -21.89
N GLY A 254 10.78 -6.59 -21.27
CA GLY A 254 11.03 -6.05 -19.94
C GLY A 254 12.02 -4.89 -20.01
N ILE A 255 11.57 -3.71 -19.57
CA ILE A 255 12.33 -2.46 -19.60
C ILE A 255 12.85 -2.17 -18.20
#